data_AF-A0A8T9S9Z1-F1
#
_entry.id   AF-A0A8T9S9Z1-F1
#
_cell.length_a   1.000
_cell.length_b   1.000
_cell.length_c   1.000
_cell.angle_alpha   90.00
_cell.angle_beta   90.00
_cell.angle_gamma   90.00
#
_symmetry.space_group_name_H-M   'P 1'
#
loop_
_entity.id
_entity.type
_entity.pdbx_description
1 polymer ?
#
loop_
_entity_poly.entity_id
_entity_poly.type
_entity_poly.pdbx_seq_one_letter_code
_entity_poly.pdbx_strand_id
1 'polypeptide(L)'
;MTDKQRAKLAMFQTTLRVLQDHAADYAANKALTAAVAAFESEVNILDPEHQAQRPESGGLTLVKQKTRQRVAAAAHNIGAALYAFAADPAHQDLALQAAVDYSQRTLERKSDAELVRLGRLILDHGTAHASDLTGYDVAAADLTELRDALTQFKAEQAAPRAARAEGAADTKDLARTYREAQALLRDQIDRQLARYETRQPTLFAAFQSARKPNATAARRARPAGPTPA
;
A
#
# COMPACT_ATOMS: atom_id res chain seq x y z
N MET A 1 2.57 8.51 -9.91
CA MET A 1 3.64 9.42 -10.40
C MET A 1 3.48 9.67 -11.90
N THR A 2 3.41 10.92 -12.33
CA THR A 2 3.24 11.31 -13.76
C THR A 2 4.58 11.37 -14.49
N ASP A 3 4.58 11.34 -15.83
CA ASP A 3 5.82 11.45 -16.63
C ASP A 3 6.58 12.76 -16.36
N LYS A 4 5.84 13.85 -16.10
CA LYS A 4 6.42 15.14 -15.69
C LYS A 4 7.12 15.05 -14.32
N GLN A 5 6.53 14.34 -13.37
CA GLN A 5 7.13 14.11 -12.04
C GLN A 5 8.38 13.23 -12.14
N ARG A 6 8.39 12.20 -13.00
CA ARG A 6 9.58 11.36 -13.24
C ARG A 6 10.73 12.16 -13.86
N ALA A 7 10.45 12.96 -14.89
CA ALA A 7 11.46 13.82 -15.51
C ALA A 7 12.03 14.83 -14.50
N LYS A 8 11.19 15.36 -13.61
CA LYS A 8 11.63 16.28 -12.55
C LYS A 8 12.47 15.60 -11.48
N LEU A 9 12.11 14.38 -11.06
CA LEU A 9 12.94 13.59 -10.14
C LEU A 9 14.31 13.27 -10.74
N ALA A 10 14.34 12.85 -12.01
CA ALA A 10 15.60 12.59 -12.71
C ALA A 10 16.50 13.85 -12.77
N MET A 11 15.90 15.03 -12.98
CA MET A 11 16.62 16.32 -12.89
C MET A 11 17.16 16.56 -11.48
N PHE A 12 16.36 16.33 -10.43
CA PHE A 12 16.80 16.50 -9.05
C PHE A 12 17.96 15.56 -8.68
N GLN A 13 17.85 14.27 -9.01
CA GLN A 13 18.89 13.28 -8.77
C GLN A 13 20.18 13.61 -9.52
N THR A 14 20.08 14.05 -10.79
CA THR A 14 21.24 14.46 -11.58
C THR A 14 21.90 15.70 -10.97
N THR A 15 21.10 16.67 -10.51
CA THR A 15 21.60 17.89 -9.87
C THR A 15 22.28 17.58 -8.55
N LEU A 16 21.67 16.73 -7.72
CA LEU A 16 22.24 16.29 -6.45
C LEU A 16 23.59 15.59 -6.67
N ARG A 17 23.69 14.70 -7.66
CA ARG A 17 24.95 14.01 -7.99
C ARG A 17 26.06 14.99 -8.37
N VAL A 18 25.78 15.97 -9.24
CA VAL A 18 26.78 17.01 -9.57
C VAL A 18 27.21 17.78 -8.33
N LEU A 19 26.29 18.10 -7.42
CA LEU A 19 26.63 18.78 -6.18
C LEU A 19 27.49 17.90 -5.27
N GLN A 20 27.22 16.61 -5.18
CA GLN A 20 28.02 15.66 -4.39
C GLN A 20 29.41 15.46 -4.98
N ASP A 21 29.52 15.29 -6.30
CA ASP A 21 30.80 15.12 -7.02
C ASP A 21 31.74 16.32 -6.80
N HIS A 22 31.17 17.51 -6.62
CA HIS A 22 31.89 18.76 -6.40
C HIS A 22 31.82 19.27 -4.95
N ALA A 23 31.50 18.41 -3.97
CA ALA A 23 31.32 18.85 -2.57
C ALA A 23 32.56 19.56 -2.00
N ALA A 24 33.76 19.15 -2.41
CA ALA A 24 35.01 19.78 -2.00
C ALA A 24 35.12 21.26 -2.43
N ASP A 25 34.54 21.61 -3.57
CA ASP A 25 34.63 22.94 -4.19
C ASP A 25 33.87 24.02 -3.42
N TYR A 26 32.87 23.62 -2.64
CA TYR A 26 32.04 24.52 -1.84
C TYR A 26 31.96 24.16 -0.35
N ALA A 27 32.79 23.23 0.13
CA ALA A 27 32.79 22.76 1.52
C ALA A 27 32.94 23.88 2.57
N ALA A 28 33.64 24.97 2.22
CA ALA A 28 33.78 26.14 3.09
C ALA A 28 32.48 26.95 3.24
N ASN A 29 31.55 26.83 2.29
CA ASN A 29 30.25 27.49 2.33
C ASN A 29 29.23 26.62 3.06
N LYS A 30 29.25 26.69 4.39
CA LYS A 30 28.35 25.94 5.28
C LYS A 30 26.86 26.09 4.95
N ALA A 31 26.44 27.26 4.47
CA ALA A 31 25.05 27.51 4.10
C ALA A 31 24.64 26.73 2.84
N LEU A 32 25.56 26.58 1.87
CA LEU A 32 25.34 25.75 0.70
C LEU A 32 25.37 24.26 1.04
N THR A 33 26.33 23.82 1.87
CA THR A 33 26.37 22.43 2.34
C THR A 33 25.07 22.04 3.06
N ALA A 34 24.53 22.90 3.92
CA ALA A 34 23.26 22.66 4.60
C ALA A 34 22.06 22.60 3.62
N ALA A 35 22.03 23.49 2.62
CA ALA A 35 20.98 23.49 1.60
C ALA A 35 21.01 22.23 0.72
N VAL A 36 22.21 21.75 0.36
CA VAL A 36 22.40 20.50 -0.40
C VAL A 36 21.94 19.29 0.42
N ALA A 37 22.26 19.23 1.71
CA ALA A 37 21.79 18.15 2.58
C ALA A 37 20.26 18.15 2.76
N ALA A 38 19.65 19.32 2.90
CA ALA A 38 18.19 19.44 2.94
C ALA A 38 17.56 18.99 1.61
N PHE A 39 18.15 19.37 0.47
CA PHE A 39 17.69 18.95 -0.84
C PHE A 39 17.84 17.44 -1.05
N GLU A 40 18.94 16.83 -0.61
CA GLU A 40 19.14 15.37 -0.62
C GLU A 40 18.04 14.63 0.14
N SER A 41 17.70 15.10 1.35
CA SER A 41 16.62 14.52 2.15
C SER A 41 15.28 14.52 1.38
N GLU A 42 14.93 15.64 0.73
CA GLU A 42 13.70 15.73 -0.05
C GLU A 42 13.73 14.83 -1.30
N VAL A 43 14.89 14.70 -1.96
CA VAL A 43 15.05 13.83 -3.14
C VAL A 43 14.93 12.35 -2.78
N ASN A 44 15.47 11.94 -1.62
CA ASN A 44 15.36 10.56 -1.14
C ASN A 44 13.90 10.18 -0.83
N ILE A 45 13.10 11.10 -0.27
CA ILE A 45 11.65 10.89 -0.04
C ILE A 45 10.91 10.65 -1.36
N LEU A 46 11.33 11.29 -2.45
CA LEU A 46 10.72 11.17 -3.78
C LEU A 46 11.13 9.89 -4.53
N ASP A 47 12.12 9.14 -4.05
CA ASP A 47 12.66 7.98 -4.75
C ASP A 47 11.61 6.85 -4.85
N PRO A 48 11.36 6.28 -6.05
CA PRO A 48 10.41 5.19 -6.23
C PRO A 48 10.69 3.95 -5.36
N GLU A 49 11.94 3.66 -4.99
CA GLU A 49 12.24 2.56 -4.07
C GLU A 49 11.68 2.80 -2.67
N HIS A 50 11.71 4.05 -2.19
CA HIS A 50 11.06 4.47 -0.95
C HIS A 50 9.53 4.43 -1.04
N GLN A 51 8.96 4.66 -2.25
CA GLN A 51 7.52 4.59 -2.47
C GLN A 51 6.99 3.16 -2.64
N ALA A 52 7.83 2.23 -3.15
CA ALA A 52 7.46 0.84 -3.43
C ALA A 52 7.29 -0.04 -2.17
N GLN A 53 7.77 0.41 -1.00
CA GLN A 53 7.54 -0.26 0.28
C GLN A 53 6.08 -0.12 0.78
N ARG A 54 5.22 0.59 0.04
CA ARG A 54 3.80 0.75 0.38
C ARG A 54 2.96 -0.42 -0.13
N PRO A 55 2.04 -0.96 0.69
CA PRO A 55 1.25 -2.12 0.31
C PRO A 55 0.31 -1.78 -0.86
N GLU A 56 0.45 -2.52 -1.96
CA GLU A 56 -0.40 -2.38 -3.14
C GLU A 56 -1.87 -2.76 -2.84
N SER A 57 -2.81 -1.90 -3.24
CA SER A 57 -4.25 -2.07 -3.00
C SER A 57 -4.85 -3.34 -3.64
N GLY A 58 -4.23 -3.88 -4.68
CA GLY A 58 -4.63 -5.13 -5.33
C GLY A 58 -4.44 -6.35 -4.42
N GLY A 59 -3.36 -6.39 -3.64
CA GLY A 59 -3.08 -7.45 -2.68
C GLY A 59 -4.13 -7.51 -1.57
N LEU A 60 -4.59 -6.35 -1.09
CA LEU A 60 -5.61 -6.24 -0.04
C LEU A 60 -6.96 -6.84 -0.46
N THR A 61 -7.30 -6.78 -1.76
CA THR A 61 -8.56 -7.36 -2.28
C THR A 61 -8.52 -8.88 -2.28
N LEU A 62 -7.40 -9.47 -2.70
CA LEU A 62 -7.19 -10.92 -2.69
C LEU A 62 -7.12 -11.48 -1.27
N VAL A 63 -6.46 -10.75 -0.36
CA VAL A 63 -6.42 -11.10 1.07
C VAL A 63 -7.84 -11.14 1.64
N LYS A 64 -8.63 -10.08 1.44
CA LYS A 64 -10.03 -10.04 1.88
C LYS A 64 -10.89 -11.18 1.33
N GLN A 65 -10.68 -11.56 0.06
CA GLN A 65 -11.40 -12.67 -0.55
C GLN A 65 -11.04 -14.02 0.10
N LYS A 66 -9.75 -14.26 0.40
CA LYS A 66 -9.32 -15.47 1.12
C LYS A 66 -9.88 -15.51 2.53
N THR A 67 -9.84 -14.40 3.26
CA THR A 67 -10.40 -14.32 4.62
C THR A 67 -11.92 -14.52 4.62
N ARG A 68 -12.64 -14.02 3.60
CA ARG A 68 -14.07 -14.32 3.40
C ARG A 68 -14.33 -15.81 3.26
N GLN A 69 -13.57 -16.51 2.43
CA GLN A 69 -13.71 -17.96 2.25
C GLN A 69 -13.42 -18.71 3.55
N ARG A 70 -12.40 -18.28 4.30
CA ARG A 70 -12.07 -18.85 5.62
C ARG A 70 -13.22 -18.70 6.62
N VAL A 71 -13.80 -17.51 6.73
CA VAL A 71 -14.97 -17.27 7.60
C VAL A 71 -16.15 -18.15 7.17
N ALA A 72 -16.43 -18.24 5.87
CA ALA A 72 -17.56 -19.02 5.36
C ALA A 72 -17.37 -20.53 5.58
N ALA A 73 -16.16 -21.06 5.41
CA ALA A 73 -15.85 -22.46 5.64
C ALA A 73 -15.94 -22.82 7.14
N ALA A 74 -15.29 -22.04 8.00
CA ALA A 74 -15.33 -22.27 9.45
C ALA A 74 -16.76 -22.17 10.01
N ALA A 75 -17.53 -21.16 9.57
CA ALA A 75 -18.92 -21.01 9.98
C ALA A 75 -19.82 -22.15 9.46
N HIS A 76 -19.57 -22.64 8.25
CA HIS A 76 -20.32 -23.78 7.72
C HIS A 76 -20.06 -25.06 8.53
N ASN A 77 -18.81 -25.35 8.88
CA ASN A 77 -18.45 -26.54 9.64
C ASN A 77 -19.14 -26.55 11.03
N ILE A 78 -19.04 -25.42 11.76
CA ILE A 78 -19.69 -25.28 13.07
C ILE A 78 -21.22 -25.29 12.93
N GLY A 79 -21.76 -24.63 11.90
CA GLY A 79 -23.20 -24.61 11.63
C GLY A 79 -23.76 -26.00 11.31
N ALA A 80 -23.04 -26.82 10.56
CA ALA A 80 -23.44 -28.20 10.26
C ALA A 80 -23.46 -29.07 11.51
N ALA A 81 -22.48 -28.93 12.40
CA ALA A 81 -22.46 -29.64 13.68
C ALA A 81 -23.61 -29.19 14.60
N LEU A 82 -23.87 -27.89 14.69
CA LEU A 82 -25.03 -27.34 15.43
C LEU A 82 -26.36 -27.81 14.85
N TYR A 83 -26.48 -27.91 13.53
CA TYR A 83 -27.66 -28.43 12.87
C TYR A 83 -27.88 -29.91 13.23
N ALA A 84 -26.81 -30.72 13.19
CA ALA A 84 -26.86 -32.14 13.56
C ALA A 84 -27.22 -32.33 15.04
N PHE A 85 -26.66 -31.51 15.93
CA PHE A 85 -27.03 -31.48 17.35
C PHE A 85 -28.50 -31.14 17.56
N ALA A 86 -29.00 -30.09 16.90
CA ALA A 86 -30.39 -29.67 17.00
C ALA A 86 -31.38 -30.67 16.37
N ALA A 87 -30.92 -31.45 15.38
CA ALA A 87 -31.68 -32.52 14.73
C ALA A 87 -31.75 -33.82 15.55
N ASP A 88 -30.94 -33.95 16.59
CA ASP A 88 -30.97 -35.12 17.46
C ASP A 88 -32.37 -35.25 18.12
N PRO A 89 -32.99 -36.44 18.08
CA PRO A 89 -34.26 -36.70 18.77
C PRO A 89 -34.27 -36.33 20.26
N ALA A 90 -33.11 -36.25 20.91
CA ALA A 90 -32.98 -35.83 22.31
C ALA A 90 -33.20 -34.32 22.53
N HIS A 91 -33.03 -33.48 21.51
CA HIS A 91 -33.08 -32.01 21.62
C HIS A 91 -34.22 -31.38 20.80
N GLN A 92 -34.41 -31.81 19.54
CA GLN A 92 -35.46 -31.34 18.62
C GLN A 92 -35.66 -29.81 18.59
N ASP A 93 -34.57 -29.03 18.54
CA ASP A 93 -34.64 -27.57 18.49
C ASP A 93 -34.73 -27.05 17.05
N LEU A 94 -35.97 -26.91 16.56
CA LEU A 94 -36.25 -26.39 15.21
C LEU A 94 -35.80 -24.93 15.03
N ALA A 95 -35.74 -24.13 16.10
CA ALA A 95 -35.32 -22.74 16.02
C ALA A 95 -33.81 -22.64 15.80
N LEU A 96 -33.03 -23.47 16.50
CA LEU A 96 -31.59 -23.58 16.31
C LEU A 96 -31.24 -24.08 14.91
N GLN A 97 -31.94 -25.10 14.40
CA GLN A 97 -31.76 -25.60 13.03
C GLN A 97 -31.91 -24.50 11.98
N ALA A 98 -33.01 -23.74 12.03
CA ALA A 98 -33.26 -22.65 11.08
C ALA A 98 -32.23 -21.51 11.20
N ALA A 99 -31.67 -21.30 12.40
CA ALA A 99 -30.69 -20.25 12.66
C ALA A 99 -29.29 -20.57 12.12
N VAL A 100 -28.95 -21.85 11.90
CA VAL A 100 -27.61 -22.29 11.49
C VAL A 100 -27.57 -22.95 10.10
N ASP A 101 -28.71 -23.11 9.43
CA ASP A 101 -28.83 -23.70 8.09
C ASP A 101 -28.25 -22.79 6.99
N TYR A 102 -26.93 -22.75 6.92
CA TYR A 102 -26.20 -22.01 5.90
C TYR A 102 -25.07 -22.85 5.29
N SER A 103 -25.16 -23.07 3.98
CA SER A 103 -24.04 -23.61 3.21
C SER A 103 -22.90 -22.60 3.10
N GLN A 104 -21.66 -23.09 2.98
CA GLN A 104 -20.48 -22.25 2.71
C GLN A 104 -20.73 -21.29 1.53
N ARG A 105 -21.25 -21.81 0.41
CA ARG A 105 -21.54 -21.00 -0.79
C ARG A 105 -22.58 -19.91 -0.52
N THR A 106 -23.58 -20.19 0.31
CA THR A 106 -24.57 -19.20 0.72
C THR A 106 -23.91 -18.07 1.51
N LEU A 107 -23.07 -18.42 2.48
CA LEU A 107 -22.31 -17.47 3.31
C LEU A 107 -21.36 -16.61 2.47
N GLU A 108 -20.62 -17.22 1.55
CA GLU A 108 -19.71 -16.51 0.65
C GLU A 108 -20.41 -15.49 -0.27
N ARG A 109 -21.70 -15.68 -0.56
CA ARG A 109 -22.51 -14.77 -1.37
C ARG A 109 -23.19 -13.67 -0.58
N LYS A 110 -23.20 -13.74 0.76
CA LYS A 110 -23.76 -12.68 1.61
C LYS A 110 -22.91 -11.42 1.55
N SER A 111 -23.51 -10.27 1.86
CA SER A 111 -22.75 -9.03 2.01
C SER A 111 -21.73 -9.16 3.15
N ASP A 112 -20.70 -8.31 3.17
CA ASP A 112 -19.69 -8.32 4.25
C ASP A 112 -20.34 -8.19 5.64
N ALA A 113 -21.36 -7.34 5.76
CA ALA A 113 -22.07 -7.11 7.02
C ALA A 113 -22.92 -8.33 7.43
N GLU A 114 -23.59 -8.95 6.47
CA GLU A 114 -24.39 -10.16 6.69
C GLU A 114 -23.49 -11.34 7.07
N LEU A 115 -22.35 -11.55 6.39
CA LEU A 115 -21.40 -12.62 6.69
C LEU A 115 -20.86 -12.50 8.12
N VAL A 116 -20.53 -11.27 8.55
CA VAL A 116 -20.10 -11.00 9.92
C VAL A 116 -21.22 -11.27 10.92
N ARG A 117 -22.47 -10.89 10.62
CA ARG A 117 -23.60 -11.14 11.53
C ARG A 117 -23.85 -12.63 11.68
N LEU A 118 -23.93 -13.37 10.57
CA LEU A 118 -24.21 -14.80 10.56
C LEU A 118 -23.05 -15.61 11.17
N GLY A 119 -21.80 -15.26 10.87
CA GLY A 119 -20.65 -15.92 11.49
C GLY A 119 -20.61 -15.70 13.01
N ARG A 120 -21.00 -14.51 13.49
CA ARG A 120 -21.15 -14.26 14.94
C ARG A 120 -22.28 -15.06 15.56
N LEU A 121 -23.45 -15.09 14.91
CA LEU A 121 -24.58 -15.90 15.35
C LEU A 121 -24.18 -17.37 15.55
N ILE A 122 -23.51 -17.95 14.54
CA ILE A 122 -23.03 -19.34 14.58
C ILE A 122 -21.96 -19.52 15.67
N LEU A 123 -21.04 -18.57 15.84
CA LEU A 123 -20.03 -18.60 16.91
C LEU A 123 -20.67 -18.54 18.30
N ASP A 124 -21.69 -17.68 18.49
CA ASP A 124 -22.37 -17.51 19.76
C ASP A 124 -23.13 -18.79 20.15
N HIS A 125 -23.87 -19.40 19.21
CA HIS A 125 -24.49 -20.71 19.41
C HIS A 125 -23.45 -21.83 19.63
N GLY A 126 -22.38 -21.85 18.84
CA GLY A 126 -21.31 -22.84 18.98
C GLY A 126 -20.60 -22.75 20.33
N THR A 127 -20.43 -21.53 20.85
CA THR A 127 -19.84 -21.31 22.18
C THR A 127 -20.81 -21.71 23.29
N ALA A 128 -22.11 -21.46 23.12
CA ALA A 128 -23.13 -21.87 24.09
C ALA A 128 -23.24 -23.40 24.23
N HIS A 129 -23.04 -24.14 23.13
CA HIS A 129 -23.12 -25.60 23.07
C HIS A 129 -21.74 -26.29 22.97
N ALA A 130 -20.67 -25.61 23.37
CA ALA A 130 -19.31 -26.08 23.13
C ALA A 130 -19.00 -27.46 23.74
N SER A 131 -19.59 -27.79 24.90
CA SER A 131 -19.45 -29.11 25.51
C SER A 131 -20.09 -30.21 24.67
N ASP A 132 -21.29 -29.95 24.15
CA ASP A 132 -22.11 -30.93 23.46
C ASP A 132 -21.59 -31.18 22.04
N LEU A 133 -21.04 -30.13 21.43
CA LEU A 133 -20.43 -30.17 20.10
C LEU A 133 -19.14 -31.00 20.03
N THR A 134 -18.51 -31.32 21.17
CA THR A 134 -17.37 -32.25 21.20
C THR A 134 -17.74 -33.65 20.68
N GLY A 135 -19.00 -34.08 20.88
CA GLY A 135 -19.54 -35.32 20.33
C GLY A 135 -19.76 -35.30 18.81
N TYR A 136 -19.70 -34.12 18.20
CA TYR A 136 -19.87 -33.88 16.76
C TYR A 136 -18.55 -33.45 16.09
N ASP A 137 -17.41 -33.76 16.72
CA ASP A 137 -16.06 -33.49 16.23
C ASP A 137 -15.73 -32.00 16.04
N VAL A 138 -16.36 -31.12 16.84
CA VAL A 138 -16.00 -29.70 16.91
C VAL A 138 -15.20 -29.44 18.17
N ALA A 139 -13.96 -28.99 18.00
CA ALA A 139 -13.07 -28.63 19.09
C ALA A 139 -13.17 -27.14 19.43
N ALA A 140 -12.69 -26.77 20.62
CA ALA A 140 -12.54 -25.37 21.01
C ALA A 140 -11.61 -24.57 20.06
N ALA A 141 -10.71 -25.28 19.36
CA ALA A 141 -9.85 -24.71 18.32
C ALA A 141 -10.66 -24.20 17.12
N ASP A 142 -11.73 -24.89 16.71
CA ASP A 142 -12.55 -24.51 15.56
C ASP A 142 -13.36 -23.23 15.84
N LEU A 143 -13.91 -23.13 17.06
CA LEU A 143 -14.58 -21.91 17.53
C LEU A 143 -13.60 -20.72 17.59
N THR A 144 -12.36 -20.97 18.03
CA THR A 144 -11.30 -19.97 18.04
C THR A 144 -10.93 -19.54 16.63
N GLU A 145 -10.80 -20.48 15.69
CA GLU A 145 -10.51 -20.18 14.29
C GLU A 145 -11.61 -19.30 13.67
N LEU A 146 -12.89 -19.60 13.89
CA LEU A 146 -13.98 -18.78 13.39
C LEU A 146 -13.94 -17.36 13.98
N ARG A 147 -13.70 -17.22 15.29
CA ARG A 147 -13.56 -15.92 15.96
C ARG A 147 -12.42 -15.10 15.39
N ASP A 148 -11.27 -15.71 15.18
CA ASP A 148 -10.07 -15.04 14.69
C ASP A 148 -10.25 -14.63 13.23
N ALA A 149 -10.84 -15.51 12.40
CA ALA A 149 -11.19 -15.20 11.02
C ALA A 149 -12.19 -14.04 10.91
N LEU A 150 -13.20 -13.97 11.79
CA LEU A 150 -14.16 -12.85 11.84
C LEU A 150 -13.50 -11.53 12.26
N THR A 151 -12.56 -11.58 13.20
CA THR A 151 -11.79 -10.41 13.65
C THR A 151 -10.91 -9.89 12.50
N GLN A 152 -10.18 -10.79 11.85
CA GLN A 152 -9.35 -10.46 10.70
C GLN A 152 -10.18 -9.88 9.54
N PHE A 153 -11.32 -10.51 9.21
CA PHE A 153 -12.18 -10.05 8.14
C PHE A 153 -12.74 -8.64 8.38
N LYS A 154 -13.07 -8.29 9.63
CA LYS A 154 -13.49 -6.93 10.00
C LYS A 154 -12.36 -5.90 9.84
N ALA A 155 -11.15 -6.23 10.25
CA ALA A 155 -9.99 -5.35 10.07
C ALA A 155 -9.73 -5.07 8.58
N GLU A 156 -9.84 -6.11 7.75
CA GLU A 156 -9.67 -6.03 6.30
C GLU A 156 -10.81 -5.27 5.58
N GLN A 157 -11.98 -5.09 6.19
CA GLN A 157 -13.04 -4.23 5.62
C GLN A 157 -12.66 -2.74 5.62
N ALA A 158 -11.90 -2.29 6.61
CA ALA A 158 -11.44 -0.91 6.72
C ALA A 158 -10.18 -0.64 5.88
N ALA A 159 -9.36 -1.67 5.63
CA ALA A 159 -8.06 -1.56 4.99
C ALA A 159 -8.08 -0.91 3.58
N PRO A 160 -9.03 -1.21 2.66
CA PRO A 160 -9.06 -0.56 1.34
C PRO A 160 -9.38 0.93 1.40
N ARG A 161 -10.23 1.35 2.36
CA ARG A 161 -10.56 2.78 2.54
C ARG A 161 -9.38 3.52 3.18
N ALA A 162 -8.71 2.90 4.15
CA ALA A 162 -7.49 3.42 4.74
C ALA A 162 -6.38 3.57 3.68
N ALA A 163 -6.12 2.52 2.88
CA ALA A 163 -5.12 2.56 1.81
C ALA A 163 -5.42 3.62 0.73
N ARG A 164 -6.69 3.88 0.42
CA ARG A 164 -7.08 4.99 -0.49
C ARG A 164 -6.87 6.36 0.14
N ALA A 165 -7.20 6.52 1.42
CA ALA A 165 -6.98 7.77 2.15
C ALA A 165 -5.48 8.07 2.31
N GLU A 166 -4.70 7.04 2.63
CA GLU A 166 -3.24 7.08 2.69
C GLU A 166 -2.66 7.40 1.31
N GLY A 167 -3.06 6.69 0.25
CA GLY A 167 -2.62 7.01 -1.11
C GLY A 167 -2.97 8.44 -1.58
N ALA A 168 -4.09 9.00 -1.12
CA ALA A 168 -4.46 10.39 -1.37
C ALA A 168 -3.62 11.39 -0.56
N ALA A 169 -3.31 11.08 0.71
CA ALA A 169 -2.40 11.86 1.54
C ALA A 169 -0.98 11.83 0.95
N ASP A 170 -0.51 10.65 0.57
CA ASP A 170 0.77 10.40 -0.10
C ASP A 170 0.90 11.18 -1.40
N THR A 171 -0.16 11.25 -2.20
CA THR A 171 -0.16 12.05 -3.42
C THR A 171 -0.03 13.55 -3.13
N LYS A 172 -0.67 14.03 -2.06
CA LYS A 172 -0.56 15.43 -1.61
C LYS A 172 0.83 15.72 -1.03
N ASP A 173 1.37 14.78 -0.25
CA ASP A 173 2.71 14.89 0.32
C ASP A 173 3.77 14.86 -0.77
N LEU A 174 3.69 13.96 -1.75
CA LEU A 174 4.57 13.98 -2.93
C LEU A 174 4.52 15.34 -3.64
N ALA A 175 3.32 15.90 -3.86
CA ALA A 175 3.18 17.23 -4.48
C ALA A 175 3.76 18.36 -3.61
N ARG A 176 3.76 18.21 -2.29
CA ARG A 176 4.39 19.14 -1.34
C ARG A 176 5.92 18.99 -1.36
N THR A 177 6.45 17.79 -1.22
CA THR A 177 7.89 17.44 -1.32
C THR A 177 8.48 17.92 -2.66
N TYR A 178 7.78 17.74 -3.78
CA TYR A 178 8.22 18.29 -5.09
C TYR A 178 8.31 19.81 -5.14
N ARG A 179 7.51 20.53 -4.34
CA ARG A 179 7.54 22.00 -4.22
C ARG A 179 8.63 22.45 -3.27
N GLU A 180 8.78 21.76 -2.14
CA GLU A 180 9.83 22.01 -1.14
C GLU A 180 11.23 21.79 -1.75
N ALA A 181 11.46 20.66 -2.41
CA ALA A 181 12.70 20.38 -3.15
C ALA A 181 13.00 21.46 -4.23
N GLN A 182 11.97 21.90 -4.96
CA GLN A 182 12.14 22.95 -5.98
C GLN A 182 12.45 24.31 -5.35
N ALA A 183 11.83 24.64 -4.21
CA ALA A 183 12.08 25.88 -3.49
C ALA A 183 13.50 25.92 -2.93
N LEU A 184 13.98 24.81 -2.32
CA LEU A 184 15.37 24.68 -1.88
C LEU A 184 16.35 24.89 -3.04
N LEU A 185 16.08 24.26 -4.18
CA LEU A 185 16.93 24.39 -5.36
C LEU A 185 16.95 25.84 -5.89
N ARG A 186 15.79 26.49 -6.04
CA ARG A 186 15.68 27.84 -6.63
C ARG A 186 16.12 28.95 -5.67
N ASP A 187 15.70 28.87 -4.42
CA ASP A 187 15.80 29.99 -3.49
C ASP A 187 17.07 29.94 -2.65
N GLN A 188 17.69 28.77 -2.50
CA GLN A 188 18.95 28.62 -1.77
C GLN A 188 20.11 28.23 -2.70
N ILE A 189 20.02 27.06 -3.34
CA ILE A 189 21.14 26.47 -4.08
C ILE A 189 21.52 27.30 -5.33
N ASP A 190 20.55 27.63 -6.21
CA ASP A 190 20.77 28.44 -7.41
C ASP A 190 21.42 29.79 -7.05
N ARG A 191 20.93 30.46 -5.99
CA ARG A 191 21.42 31.78 -5.55
C ARG A 191 22.83 31.72 -4.96
N GLN A 192 23.15 30.66 -4.23
CA GLN A 192 24.47 30.48 -3.64
C GLN A 192 25.51 30.06 -4.69
N LEU A 193 25.10 29.23 -5.67
CA LEU A 193 25.96 28.78 -6.76
C LEU A 193 26.31 29.87 -7.77
N ALA A 194 25.49 30.93 -7.89
CA ALA A 194 25.84 32.08 -8.72
C ALA A 194 27.22 32.69 -8.37
N ARG A 195 27.65 32.60 -7.10
CA ARG A 195 28.98 33.10 -6.66
C ARG A 195 30.15 32.24 -7.15
N TYR A 196 29.86 31.02 -7.62
CA TYR A 196 30.84 30.08 -8.11
C TYR A 196 31.04 30.17 -9.63
N GLU A 197 30.26 31.00 -10.33
CA GLU A 197 30.43 31.25 -11.77
C GLU A 197 31.86 31.70 -12.14
N THR A 198 32.44 32.61 -11.35
CA THR A 198 33.81 33.09 -11.58
C THR A 198 34.87 32.33 -10.79
N ARG A 199 34.50 31.71 -9.65
CA ARG A 199 35.46 31.04 -8.75
C ARG A 199 35.71 29.58 -9.12
N GLN A 200 34.69 28.89 -9.63
CA GLN A 200 34.64 27.45 -9.90
C GLN A 200 33.75 27.23 -11.14
N PRO A 201 34.20 27.67 -12.35
CA PRO A 201 33.36 27.68 -13.56
C PRO A 201 32.94 26.28 -14.01
N THR A 202 33.76 25.26 -13.73
CA THR A 202 33.47 23.85 -14.02
C THR A 202 32.25 23.34 -13.24
N LEU A 203 32.23 23.56 -11.93
CA LEU A 203 31.08 23.26 -11.06
C LEU A 203 29.82 23.97 -11.55
N PHE A 204 29.91 25.29 -11.82
CA PHE A 204 28.76 26.07 -12.23
C PHE A 204 28.18 25.60 -13.58
N ALA A 205 29.03 25.27 -14.55
CA ALA A 205 28.61 24.74 -15.85
C ALA A 205 27.97 23.35 -15.74
N ALA A 206 28.55 22.45 -14.93
CA ALA A 206 28.01 21.12 -14.68
C ALA A 206 26.64 21.21 -14.00
N PHE A 207 26.51 22.10 -13.00
CA PHE A 207 25.26 22.34 -12.29
C PHE A 207 24.16 22.87 -13.22
N GLN A 208 24.45 23.91 -14.03
CA GLN A 208 23.48 24.44 -14.98
C GLN A 208 23.03 23.40 -16.02
N SER A 209 23.92 22.49 -16.40
CA SER A 209 23.60 21.40 -17.31
C SER A 209 22.65 20.38 -16.64
N ALA A 210 22.90 20.02 -15.39
CA ALA A 210 22.02 19.14 -14.60
C ALA A 210 20.64 19.75 -14.29
N ARG A 211 20.56 21.08 -14.23
CA ARG A 211 19.32 21.85 -13.97
C ARG A 211 18.33 21.84 -15.14
N LYS A 212 18.75 21.40 -16.34
CA LYS A 212 17.84 21.24 -17.47
C LYS A 212 17.15 19.88 -17.33
N PRO A 213 15.81 19.80 -17.26
CA PRO A 213 15.13 18.53 -17.24
C PRO A 213 15.51 17.74 -18.49
N ASN A 214 16.14 16.57 -18.32
CA ASN A 214 16.34 15.67 -19.44
C ASN A 214 14.95 15.29 -19.95
N ALA A 215 14.64 15.71 -21.17
CA ALA A 215 13.46 15.24 -21.88
C ALA A 215 13.68 13.75 -22.20
N THR A 216 13.41 12.88 -21.24
CA THR A 216 13.30 11.43 -21.48
C THR A 216 11.97 11.15 -22.19
N ALA A 217 11.69 11.87 -23.28
CA ALA A 217 10.74 11.41 -24.26
C ALA A 217 11.48 10.31 -25.03
N ALA A 218 10.99 9.07 -24.95
CA ALA A 218 11.45 7.98 -25.78
C ALA A 218 11.61 8.50 -27.21
N ARG A 219 12.86 8.57 -27.70
CA ARG A 219 13.14 8.89 -29.09
C ARG A 219 12.36 7.87 -29.92
N ARG A 220 11.28 8.30 -30.58
CA ARG A 220 10.64 7.47 -31.60
C ARG A 220 11.73 7.12 -32.61
N ALA A 221 12.03 5.83 -32.74
CA ALA A 221 12.97 5.34 -33.72
C ALA A 221 12.53 5.86 -35.09
N ARG A 222 13.45 6.54 -35.80
CA ARG A 222 13.24 6.95 -37.18
C ARG A 222 13.04 5.66 -37.99
N PRO A 223 11.91 5.45 -38.68
CA PRO A 223 11.73 4.26 -39.50
C PRO A 223 12.85 4.23 -40.54
N ALA A 224 13.53 3.09 -40.65
CA ALA A 224 14.54 2.86 -41.67
C ALA A 224 13.89 3.10 -43.05
N GLY A 225 14.50 3.98 -43.85
CA GLY A 225 14.03 4.21 -45.21
C GLY A 225 14.10 2.92 -46.04
N PRO A 226 13.26 2.77 -47.08
CA PRO A 226 13.22 1.56 -47.88
C PRO A 226 14.57 1.32 -48.55
N THR A 227 15.07 0.09 -48.43
CA THR A 227 16.28 -0.40 -49.10
C THR A 227 16.05 -0.38 -50.61
N PRO A 228 16.94 0.21 -51.43
CA PRO A 228 16.82 0.15 -52.89
C PRO A 228 17.09 -1.28 -53.39
N ALA A 229 16.34 -1.66 -54.43
CA ALA A 229 16.33 -2.98 -55.06
C ALA A 229 17.58 -3.27 -55.91
#